data_AF-A0A520ADH9-F1
#
_entry.id   AF-A0A520ADH9-F1
#
_cell.length_a   1.000
_cell.length_b   1.000
_cell.length_c   1.000
_cell.angle_alpha   90.00
_cell.angle_beta   90.00
_cell.angle_gamma   90.00
#
_symmetry.space_group_name_H-M   'P 1'
#
loop_
_entity.id
_entity.type
_entity.pdbx_description
1 polymer ?
#
loop_
_entity_poly.entity_id
_entity_poly.type
_entity_poly.pdbx_seq_one_letter_code
_entity_poly.pdbx_strand_id
1 'polypeptide(L)'
;RAIMWSSIGEGVGLFLAANIVVNLHRPDLLLPSMALVVGLHFLSIAFAGGFRPFYVLGTALIVAAIMGFIVEAPTGGKVAGFMAAGALWLASGIAVHRDWLARRQTPATA
;
A
#
# COMPACT_ATOMS: atom_id res chain seq x y z
N ARG A 1 -17.83 -6.77 7.34
CA ARG A 1 -17.05 -7.71 8.20
C ARG A 1 -15.64 -7.93 7.65
N ALA A 2 -15.46 -8.29 6.38
CA ALA A 2 -14.14 -8.51 5.76
C ALA A 2 -13.21 -7.28 5.81
N ILE A 3 -13.74 -6.07 5.53
CA ILE A 3 -12.95 -4.82 5.59
C ILE A 3 -12.41 -4.56 7.01
N MET A 4 -13.22 -4.74 8.06
CA MET A 4 -12.76 -4.60 9.46
C MET A 4 -11.63 -5.59 9.79
N TRP A 5 -11.77 -6.85 9.38
CA TRP A 5 -10.71 -7.86 9.58
C TRP A 5 -9.43 -7.49 8.83
N SER A 6 -9.54 -6.90 7.64
CA SER A 6 -8.39 -6.42 6.86
C SER A 6 -7.65 -5.30 7.59
N SER A 7 -8.35 -4.33 8.18
CA SER A 7 -7.73 -3.22 8.92
C SER A 7 -7.11 -3.68 10.24
N ILE A 8 -7.77 -4.59 10.96
CA ILE A 8 -7.20 -5.20 12.17
C ILE A 8 -5.93 -6.00 11.82
N GLY A 9 -6.00 -6.81 10.75
CA GLY A 9 -4.88 -7.60 10.26
C GLY A 9 -3.70 -6.76 9.82
N GLU A 10 -3.94 -5.61 9.19
CA GLU A 10 -2.89 -4.64 8.85
C GLU A 10 -2.22 -4.08 10.10
N GLY A 11 -2.99 -3.60 11.08
CA GLY A 11 -2.43 -3.05 12.32
C GLY A 11 -1.57 -4.05 13.08
N VAL A 12 -2.07 -5.29 13.21
CA VAL A 12 -1.31 -6.40 13.81
C VAL A 12 -0.09 -6.76 12.97
N GLY A 13 -0.23 -6.80 11.64
CA GLY A 13 0.84 -7.10 10.70
C GLY A 13 1.98 -6.08 10.75
N LEU A 14 1.66 -4.78 10.79
CA LEU A 14 2.65 -3.70 10.91
C LEU A 14 3.37 -3.77 12.25
N PHE A 15 2.65 -4.01 13.34
CA PHE A 15 3.24 -4.17 14.67
C PHE A 15 4.21 -5.35 14.70
N LEU A 16 3.81 -6.51 14.18
CA LEU A 16 4.65 -7.70 14.11
C LEU A 16 5.86 -7.49 13.20
N ALA A 17 5.65 -6.95 12.00
CA ALA A 17 6.73 -6.67 11.04
C ALA A 17 7.78 -5.74 11.65
N ALA A 18 7.37 -4.64 12.29
CA ALA A 18 8.28 -3.72 12.94
C ALA A 18 9.07 -4.41 14.07
N ASN A 19 8.39 -5.14 14.95
CA ASN A 19 9.05 -5.83 16.06
C ASN A 19 10.03 -6.90 15.57
N ILE A 20 9.64 -7.72 14.60
CA ILE A 20 10.51 -8.78 14.06
C ILE A 20 11.76 -8.15 13.46
N VAL A 21 11.60 -7.16 12.58
CA VAL A 21 12.73 -6.54 11.86
C VAL A 21 13.70 -5.83 12.81
N VAL A 22 13.17 -5.14 13.83
CA VAL A 22 13.99 -4.49 14.86
C VAL A 22 14.72 -5.51 15.72
N ASN A 23 14.06 -6.58 16.16
CA ASN A 23 14.69 -7.63 16.95
C ASN A 23 15.73 -8.44 16.14
N LEU A 24 15.56 -8.54 14.83
CA LEU A 24 16.55 -9.12 13.92
C LEU A 24 17.73 -8.18 13.62
N HIS A 25 17.75 -6.96 14.20
CA HIS A 25 18.77 -5.95 13.96
C HIS A 25 18.92 -5.58 12.47
N ARG A 26 17.83 -5.65 11.70
CA ARG A 26 17.77 -5.32 10.27
C ARG A 26 16.81 -4.16 9.98
N PRO A 27 16.95 -2.98 10.63
CA PRO A 27 16.00 -1.87 10.45
C PRO A 27 15.89 -1.37 9.00
N ASP A 28 16.87 -1.71 8.15
CA ASP A 28 16.82 -1.53 6.69
C ASP A 28 15.61 -2.21 6.02
N LEU A 29 15.12 -3.32 6.59
CA LEU A 29 13.97 -4.08 6.08
C LEU A 29 12.63 -3.58 6.59
N LEU A 30 12.60 -2.50 7.38
CA LEU A 30 11.37 -1.98 7.96
C LEU A 30 10.44 -1.42 6.86
N LEU A 31 10.96 -0.56 5.98
CA LEU A 31 10.17 0.01 4.88
C LEU A 31 9.67 -1.04 3.87
N PRO A 32 10.49 -2.01 3.41
CA PRO A 32 10.02 -3.13 2.60
C PRO A 32 8.93 -3.95 3.29
N SER A 33 9.10 -4.25 4.58
CA SER A 33 8.10 -5.01 5.36
C SER A 33 6.78 -4.26 5.51
N MET A 34 6.83 -2.96 5.79
CA MET A 34 5.63 -2.13 5.85
C MET A 34 4.91 -2.06 4.49
N ALA A 35 5.65 -1.82 3.40
CA ALA A 35 5.10 -1.79 2.05
C ALA A 35 4.40 -3.12 1.70
N LEU A 36 4.95 -4.26 2.13
CA LEU A 36 4.34 -5.58 1.94
C LEU A 36 3.01 -5.71 2.68
N VAL A 37 2.98 -5.37 3.97
CA VAL A 37 1.77 -5.47 4.81
C VAL A 37 0.66 -4.58 4.25
N VAL A 38 1.00 -3.33 3.89
CA VAL A 38 0.05 -2.38 3.30
C VAL A 38 -0.45 -2.88 1.92
N GLY A 39 0.44 -3.43 1.10
CA GLY A 39 0.07 -4.02 -0.19
C GLY A 39 -0.92 -5.19 -0.06
N LEU A 40 -0.67 -6.10 0.88
CA LEU A 40 -1.58 -7.20 1.20
C LEU A 40 -2.92 -6.71 1.76
N HIS A 41 -2.92 -5.63 2.55
CA HIS A 41 -4.14 -4.99 3.04
C HIS A 41 -5.01 -4.46 1.89
N PHE A 42 -4.43 -3.68 0.97
CA PHE A 42 -5.17 -3.18 -0.21
C PHE A 42 -5.71 -4.32 -1.07
N LEU A 43 -4.92 -5.38 -1.28
CA LEU A 43 -5.35 -6.54 -2.04
C LEU A 43 -6.52 -7.28 -1.37
N SER A 44 -6.48 -7.43 -0.04
CA SER A 44 -7.56 -8.03 0.76
C SER A 44 -8.86 -7.23 0.66
N ILE A 45 -8.78 -5.89 0.70
CA ILE A 45 -9.94 -5.03 0.47
C ILE A 45 -10.43 -5.15 -0.98
N ALA A 46 -9.53 -5.24 -1.96
CA ALA A 46 -9.89 -5.39 -3.36
C ALA A 46 -10.68 -6.69 -3.62
N PHE A 47 -10.29 -7.78 -2.98
CA PHE A 47 -11.01 -9.06 -3.01
C PHE A 47 -12.37 -8.97 -2.30
N ALA A 48 -12.44 -8.31 -1.15
CA ALA A 48 -13.69 -8.20 -0.40
C ALA A 48 -14.71 -7.20 -1.00
N GLY A 49 -14.23 -6.12 -1.60
CA GLY A 49 -15.05 -4.99 -2.06
C GLY A 49 -15.14 -4.85 -3.60
N GLY A 50 -14.42 -5.68 -4.36
CA GLY A 50 -14.47 -5.68 -5.83
C GLY A 50 -13.88 -4.44 -6.51
N PHE A 51 -13.22 -3.54 -5.78
CA PHE A 51 -12.71 -2.28 -6.32
C PHE A 51 -11.39 -2.50 -7.07
N ARG A 52 -11.48 -2.56 -8.41
CA ARG A 52 -10.35 -2.84 -9.33
C ARG A 52 -9.08 -2.03 -9.07
N PRO A 53 -9.14 -0.71 -8.80
CA PRO A 53 -7.92 0.08 -8.55
C PRO A 53 -7.07 -0.41 -7.38
N PHE A 54 -7.67 -1.05 -6.37
CA PHE A 54 -6.93 -1.57 -5.23
C PHE A 54 -6.15 -2.85 -5.55
N TYR A 55 -6.54 -3.63 -6.57
CA TYR A 55 -5.69 -4.72 -7.06
C TYR A 55 -4.38 -4.19 -7.65
N VAL A 56 -4.48 -3.11 -8.45
CA VAL A 56 -3.32 -2.48 -9.07
C VAL A 56 -2.41 -1.87 -8.02
N LEU A 57 -2.97 -1.09 -7.09
CA LEU A 57 -2.20 -0.47 -6.01
C LEU A 57 -1.56 -1.51 -5.09
N GLY A 58 -2.33 -2.51 -4.63
CA GLY A 58 -1.82 -3.58 -3.76
C GLY A 58 -0.68 -4.36 -4.42
N THR A 59 -0.83 -4.72 -5.71
CA THR A 59 0.22 -5.39 -6.48
C THR A 59 1.46 -4.51 -6.63
N ALA A 60 1.30 -3.22 -6.94
CA ALA A 60 2.42 -2.28 -7.06
C ALA A 60 3.21 -2.15 -5.74
N LEU A 61 2.52 -2.13 -4.60
CA LEU A 61 3.14 -2.09 -3.28
C LEU A 61 3.88 -3.39 -2.94
N ILE A 62 3.33 -4.55 -3.31
CA ILE A 62 4.01 -5.84 -3.15
C ILE A 62 5.29 -5.88 -4.00
N VAL A 63 5.23 -5.42 -5.25
CA VAL A 63 6.42 -5.33 -6.12
C VAL A 63 7.47 -4.38 -5.53
N ALA A 64 7.05 -3.21 -5.02
CA ALA A 64 7.95 -2.27 -4.34
C ALA A 64 8.62 -2.91 -3.12
N ALA A 65 7.88 -3.68 -2.33
CA ALA A 65 8.41 -4.42 -1.20
C ALA A 65 9.42 -5.49 -1.63
N ILE A 66 9.10 -6.30 -2.65
CA ILE A 66 10.01 -7.32 -3.21
C ILE A 66 11.32 -6.67 -3.68
N MET A 67 11.25 -5.56 -4.41
CA MET A 67 12.43 -4.80 -4.81
C MET A 67 13.25 -4.33 -3.59
N GLY A 68 12.56 -3.90 -2.54
CA GLY A 68 13.16 -3.54 -1.26
C GLY A 68 13.93 -4.66 -0.56
N PHE A 69 13.45 -5.90 -0.67
CA PHE A 69 14.09 -7.08 -0.09
C PHE A 69 15.27 -7.60 -0.94
N ILE A 70 15.21 -7.41 -2.27
CA ILE A 70 16.26 -7.89 -3.19
C ILE A 70 17.45 -6.92 -3.25
N VAL A 71 17.19 -5.61 -3.18
CA VAL A 71 18.25 -4.59 -3.24
C VAL A 71 19.02 -4.57 -1.92
N GLU A 72 20.36 -4.57 -2.01
CA GLU A 72 21.23 -4.59 -0.84
C GLU A 72 21.01 -3.40 0.10
N ALA A 73 21.21 -3.66 1.40
CA ALA A 73 21.15 -2.65 2.43
C ALA A 73 22.30 -1.64 2.28
N PRO A 74 22.08 -0.34 2.58
CA PRO A 74 20.86 0.28 3.08
C PRO A 74 19.91 0.80 1.98
N THR A 75 20.21 0.53 0.72
CA THR A 75 19.50 1.12 -0.43
C THR A 75 18.11 0.52 -0.60
N GLY A 76 17.94 -0.78 -0.32
CA GLY A 76 16.66 -1.47 -0.50
C GLY A 76 15.49 -0.81 0.24
N GLY A 77 15.69 -0.41 1.50
CA GLY A 77 14.66 0.27 2.26
C GLY A 77 14.22 1.61 1.67
N LYS A 78 15.18 2.40 1.17
CA LYS A 78 14.91 3.70 0.50
C LYS A 78 14.15 3.50 -0.80
N VAL A 79 14.55 2.52 -1.61
CA VAL A 79 13.88 2.17 -2.88
C VAL A 79 12.44 1.76 -2.61
N ALA A 80 12.22 0.83 -1.69
CA ALA A 80 10.88 0.37 -1.33
C ALA A 80 9.99 1.51 -0.83
N GLY A 81 10.51 2.33 0.09
CA GLY A 81 9.79 3.47 0.64
C GLY A 81 9.42 4.50 -0.42
N PHE A 82 10.36 4.86 -1.31
CA PHE A 82 10.10 5.82 -2.39
C PHE A 82 9.09 5.29 -3.40
N MET A 83 9.24 4.04 -3.84
CA MET A 83 8.30 3.40 -4.76
C MET A 83 6.90 3.28 -4.15
N ALA A 84 6.80 2.86 -2.88
CA ALA A 84 5.53 2.73 -2.19
C ALA A 84 4.84 4.08 -1.99
N ALA A 85 5.58 5.09 -1.53
CA ALA A 85 5.07 6.45 -1.39
C ALA A 85 4.61 7.01 -2.75
N GLY A 86 5.43 6.86 -3.79
CA GLY A 86 5.09 7.29 -5.15
C GLY A 86 3.81 6.63 -5.66
N ALA A 87 3.67 5.32 -5.48
CA ALA A 87 2.46 4.59 -5.88
C ALA A 87 1.21 5.10 -5.15
N LEU A 88 1.29 5.34 -3.84
CA LEU A 88 0.18 5.87 -3.04
C LEU A 88 -0.20 7.30 -3.45
N TRP A 89 0.77 8.18 -3.65
CA TRP A 89 0.54 9.56 -4.09
C TRP A 89 -0.08 9.62 -5.49
N LEU A 90 0.43 8.82 -6.43
CA LEU A 90 -0.14 8.72 -7.78
C LEU A 90 -1.57 8.19 -7.75
N ALA A 91 -1.83 7.11 -6.99
CA ALA A 91 -3.16 6.54 -6.86
C ALA A 91 -4.14 7.54 -6.24
N SER A 92 -3.72 8.28 -5.21
CA SER A 92 -4.52 9.34 -4.59
C SER A 92 -4.83 10.46 -5.59
N GLY A 93 -3.82 10.96 -6.32
CA GLY A 93 -4.00 12.00 -7.33
C GLY A 93 -4.97 11.58 -8.44
N ILE A 94 -4.85 10.34 -8.94
CA ILE A 94 -5.77 9.79 -9.95
C ILE A 94 -7.20 9.67 -9.37
N ALA A 95 -7.35 9.21 -8.13
CA ALA A 95 -8.65 9.08 -7.49
C ALA A 95 -9.33 10.44 -7.34
N VAL A 96 -8.62 11.46 -6.85
CA VAL A 96 -9.12 12.84 -6.72
C VAL A 96 -9.49 13.42 -8.09
N HIS A 97 -8.63 13.23 -9.10
CA HIS A 97 -8.91 13.71 -10.45
C HIS A 97 -10.16 13.08 -11.05
N ARG A 98 -10.35 11.76 -10.88
CA ARG A 98 -11.54 11.04 -11.34
C ARG A 98 -12.81 11.50 -10.63
N ASP A 99 -12.76 11.72 -9.32
CA ASP A 99 -13.89 12.25 -8.55
C ASP A 99 -14.28 13.65 -9.04
N TRP A 100 -13.29 14.51 -9.29
CA TRP A 100 -13.52 15.85 -9.80
C TRP A 100 -14.14 15.86 -11.20
N LEU A 101 -13.68 14.99 -12.10
CA LEU A 101 -14.28 14.83 -13.44
C LEU A 101 -15.72 14.33 -13.36
N ALA A 102 -16.00 13.35 -12.48
CA ALA A 102 -17.36 12.84 -12.29
C ALA A 102 -18.31 13.94 -11.79
N ARG A 103 -17.87 14.77 -10.85
CA ARG A 103 -18.65 15.93 -10.35
C ARG A 103 -18.93 16.99 -11.41
N ARG A 104 -18.00 17.19 -12.35
CA ARG A 104 -18.17 18.14 -13.46
C ARG A 104 -19.17 17.66 -14.52
N GLN A 105 -19.35 16.35 -14.64
CA GLN A 105 -20.23 15.74 -15.65
C GLN A 105 -21.68 15.63 -15.20
N THR A 106 -21.98 15.76 -13.90
CA THR A 106 -23.35 15.90 -13.39
C THR A 106 -23.77 17.35 -13.56
N PRO A 107 -24.58 17.72 -14.58
CA PRO A 107 -25.08 19.08 -14.68
C PRO A 107 -26.01 19.30 -13.48
N ALA A 108 -26.02 20.51 -12.94
CA ALA A 108 -27.06 20.94 -12.01
C ALA A 108 -28.40 20.91 -12.75
N THR A 109 -29.09 19.76 -12.73
CA THR A 109 -30.53 19.70 -12.98
C THR A 109 -31.20 20.14 -11.70
N ALA A 110 -31.36 21.46 -11.55
CA ALA A 110 -32.26 22.11 -10.63
C ALA A 110 -33.06 23.15 -11.43
#